data_AF-A0A2R6TAU7-F1
#
_entry.id   AF-A0A2R6TAU7-F1
#
_cell.length_a   1.000
_cell.length_b   1.000
_cell.length_c   1.000
_cell.angle_alpha   90.00
_cell.angle_beta   90.00
_cell.angle_gamma   90.00
#
_symmetry.space_group_name_H-M   'P 1'
#
loop_
_entity.id
_entity.type
_entity.pdbx_description
1 polymer ?
#
loop_
_entity_poly.entity_id
_entity_poly.type
_entity_poly.pdbx_seq_one_letter_code
_entity_poly.pdbx_strand_id
1 'polypeptide(L)' 'MAEILKKDDFKRVELLNLVTKKGGMRNLSLEQLILLDELLKKKDYSNEEKAEKSKKKLLKQINIEIYKRNDTAIWKI' A
#
# COMPACT_ATOMS: atom_id res chain seq x y z
N MET A 1 16.52 11.90 -10.94
CA MET A 1 15.04 11.89 -10.84
C MET A 1 14.39 10.66 -11.49
N ALA A 2 14.72 10.34 -12.75
CA ALA A 2 14.17 9.18 -13.45
C ALA A 2 14.49 7.83 -12.77
N GLU A 3 15.69 7.67 -12.22
CA GLU A 3 16.08 6.44 -11.50
C GLU A 3 15.30 6.22 -10.20
N ILE A 4 14.95 7.31 -9.49
CA ILE A 4 14.16 7.25 -8.26
C ILE A 4 12.73 6.81 -8.58
N LEU A 5 12.12 7.42 -9.61
CA LEU A 5 10.80 7.03 -10.10
C LEU A 5 10.75 5.55 -10.51
N LYS A 6 11.81 5.03 -11.13
CA LYS A 6 11.92 3.62 -11.51
C LYS A 6 12.04 2.70 -10.30
N LYS A 7 12.80 3.09 -9.28
CA LYS A 7 12.94 2.33 -8.02
C LYS A 7 11.63 2.31 -7.22
N ASP A 8 10.95 3.45 -7.11
CA ASP A 8 9.65 3.58 -6.46
C ASP A 8 8.60 2.69 -7.14
N ASP A 9 8.57 2.68 -8.48
CA ASP A 9 7.60 1.86 -9.21
C ASP A 9 7.88 0.36 -9.08
N PHE A 10 9.15 -0.05 -9.10
CA PHE A 10 9.54 -1.44 -8.84
C PHE A 10 9.11 -1.87 -7.44
N LYS A 11 9.39 -1.05 -6.42
CA LYS A 11 9.03 -1.37 -5.04
C LYS A 11 7.51 -1.42 -4.84
N ARG A 12 6.77 -0.51 -5.48
CA ARG A 12 5.31 -0.50 -5.49
C ARG A 12 4.75 -1.81 -6.05
N VAL A 13 5.26 -2.25 -7.20
CA VAL A 13 4.82 -3.51 -7.84
C VAL A 13 5.17 -4.73 -6.99
N GLU A 14 6.36 -4.77 -6.39
CA GLU A 14 6.76 -5.84 -5.46
C GLU A 14 5.79 -5.97 -4.27
N LEU A 15 5.46 -4.85 -3.62
CA LEU A 15 4.53 -4.82 -2.48
C LEU A 15 3.10 -5.19 -2.91
N LEU A 16 2.64 -4.72 -4.06
CA LEU A 16 1.33 -5.11 -4.62
C LEU A 16 1.25 -6.62 -4.88
N ASN A 17 2.32 -7.22 -5.42
CA ASN A 17 2.39 -8.67 -5.64
C ASN A 17 2.32 -9.48 -4.34
N LEU A 18 2.74 -8.93 -3.20
CA LEU A 18 2.58 -9.58 -1.90
C LEU A 18 1.14 -9.47 -1.40
N VAL A 19 0.47 -8.34 -1.64
CA VAL A 19 -0.93 -8.11 -1.25
C VAL A 19 -1.91 -8.95 -2.07
N THR A 20 -1.61 -9.28 -3.33
CA THR A 20 -2.50 -10.13 -4.16
C THR A 20 -2.43 -11.61 -3.80
N LYS A 21 -1.41 -12.05 -3.06
CA LYS A 21 -1.28 -13.44 -2.60
C LYS A 21 -2.24 -13.77 -1.46
N LYS A 22 -2.44 -15.07 -1.23
CA LYS A 22 -3.15 -15.58 -0.04
C LYS A 22 -2.53 -14.96 1.21
N GLY A 23 -3.36 -14.38 2.09
CA GLY A 23 -2.91 -13.61 3.25
C GLY A 23 -3.11 -12.10 3.11
N GLY A 24 -3.21 -11.58 1.88
CA GLY A 24 -3.56 -10.19 1.62
C GLY A 24 -2.57 -9.22 2.28
N MET A 25 -3.10 -8.24 3.01
CA MET A 25 -2.30 -7.24 3.74
C MET A 25 -1.48 -7.83 4.89
N ARG A 26 -1.81 -9.03 5.38
CA ARG A 26 -1.04 -9.72 6.42
C ARG A 26 0.33 -10.19 5.93
N ASN A 27 0.54 -10.22 4.61
CA ASN A 27 1.82 -10.54 4.00
C ASN A 27 2.83 -9.38 4.09
N LEU A 28 2.38 -8.19 4.46
CA LEU A 28 3.22 -7.01 4.64
C LEU A 28 3.40 -6.70 6.12
N SER A 29 4.58 -6.21 6.51
CA SER A 29 4.81 -5.56 7.81
C SER A 29 4.08 -4.22 7.89
N LEU A 30 4.01 -3.63 9.09
CA LEU A 30 3.41 -2.29 9.27
C LEU A 30 4.16 -1.23 8.44
N GLU A 31 5.50 -1.25 8.49
CA GLU A 31 6.34 -0.34 7.69
C GLU A 31 6.13 -0.53 6.19
N GLN A 32 5.99 -1.78 5.72
CA GLN A 32 5.72 -2.07 4.32
C GLN A 32 4.33 -1.59 3.88
N LEU A 33 3.32 -1.62 4.76
CA LEU A 33 2.01 -1.06 4.47
C LEU A 33 2.05 0.47 4.37
N ILE A 34 2.77 1.13 5.27
CA ILE A 34 2.98 2.60 5.23
C ILE A 34 3.70 2.98 3.94
N LEU A 35 4.78 2.25 3.59
CA LEU A 35 5.51 2.47 2.35
C LEU A 35 4.62 2.27 1.11
N LEU A 36 3.79 1.23 1.09
CA LEU A 36 2.86 0.99 -0.01
C LEU A 36 1.82 2.11 -0.16
N ASP A 37 1.29 2.65 0.95
CA ASP A 37 0.37 3.79 0.95
C ASP A 37 1.02 5.04 0.31
N GLU A 38 2.26 5.38 0.71
CA GLU A 38 3.00 6.51 0.14
C GLU A 38 3.27 6.34 -1.36
N LEU A 39 3.71 5.16 -1.79
CA LEU A 39 4.00 4.86 -3.19
C LEU A 39 2.73 4.92 -4.06
N LEU A 40 1.60 4.44 -3.54
CA LEU A 40 0.33 4.52 -4.24
C LEU A 40 -0.17 5.96 -4.35
N LYS A 41 -0.01 6.78 -3.30
CA LYS A 41 -0.38 8.21 -3.33
C LYS A 41 0.39 8.98 -4.39
N LYS A 42 1.70 8.73 -4.52
CA LYS A 42 2.58 9.34 -5.53
C LYS A 42 2.26 8.92 -6.97
N LYS A 43 1.75 7.70 -7.17
CA LYS A 43 1.47 7.18 -8.51
C LYS A 43 0.22 7.85 -9.09
N ASP A 44 0.39 8.54 -10.20
CA ASP A 44 -0.71 9.14 -10.95
C ASP A 44 -1.43 8.10 -11.84
N TYR A 45 -2.75 7.97 -11.67
CA TYR A 45 -3.66 7.18 -12.49
C TYR A 45 -4.84 8.03 -13.01
N SER A 46 -4.71 9.36 -13.03
CA SER A 46 -5.75 10.29 -13.47
C SER A 46 -6.32 9.97 -14.86
N ASN A 47 -5.49 9.42 -15.75
CA ASN A 47 -5.87 9.02 -17.11
C ASN A 47 -6.56 7.64 -17.17
N GLU A 48 -6.66 6.91 -16.07
CA GLU A 48 -7.18 5.54 -16.00
C GLU A 48 -8.23 5.42 -14.89
N GLU A 49 -9.48 5.76 -15.20
CA GLU A 49 -10.57 5.82 -14.21
C GLU A 49 -10.72 4.53 -13.37
N LYS A 50 -10.60 3.36 -14.02
CA LYS A 50 -10.67 2.05 -13.34
C LYS A 50 -9.50 1.84 -12.37
N ALA A 51 -8.29 2.25 -12.77
CA ALA A 51 -7.10 2.13 -11.94
C ALA A 51 -7.19 3.08 -10.75
N GLU A 52 -7.62 4.32 -10.96
CA GLU A 52 -7.79 5.31 -9.89
C GLU A 52 -8.85 4.88 -8.87
N LYS A 53 -9.99 4.34 -9.31
CA LYS A 53 -11.00 3.74 -8.41
C LYS A 53 -10.42 2.59 -7.59
N SER A 54 -9.62 1.73 -8.22
CA SER A 54 -8.98 0.58 -7.55
C SER A 54 -7.93 1.03 -6.54
N LYS A 55 -7.09 2.03 -6.88
CA LYS A 55 -6.14 2.68 -5.98
C LYS A 55 -6.83 3.23 -4.75
N LYS A 56 -7.91 4.01 -4.90
CA LYS A 56 -8.67 4.58 -3.77
C LYS A 56 -9.21 3.50 -2.82
N LYS A 57 -9.75 2.41 -3.36
CA LYS A 57 -10.23 1.27 -2.56
C LYS A 57 -9.08 0.61 -1.80
N LEU A 58 -7.95 0.38 -2.46
CA LEU A 58 -6.79 -0.25 -1.85
C LEU A 58 -6.20 0.62 -0.73
N LEU A 59 -6.03 1.93 -0.96
CA LEU A 59 -5.59 2.89 0.06
C LEU A 59 -6.49 2.87 1.30
N LYS A 60 -7.81 2.83 1.11
CA LYS A 60 -8.76 2.73 2.23
C LYS A 60 -8.53 1.45 3.06
N GLN A 61 -8.33 0.31 2.40
CA GLN A 61 -8.10 -0.95 3.09
C GLN A 61 -6.74 -0.97 3.81
N ILE A 62 -5.69 -0.43 3.20
CA ILE A 62 -4.36 -0.29 3.83
C ILE A 62 -4.47 0.56 5.11
N ASN A 63 -5.15 1.72 5.04
CA ASN A 63 -5.33 2.58 6.22
C ASN A 63 -6.10 1.89 7.35
N ILE A 64 -7.14 1.11 7.02
CA ILE A 64 -7.88 0.31 8.01
C ILE A 64 -6.94 -0.72 8.67
N GLU A 65 -6.10 -1.40 7.89
CA GLU A 65 -5.17 -2.41 8.42
C GLU A 65 -4.08 -1.78 9.30
N ILE A 66 -3.53 -0.63 8.91
CA ILE A 66 -2.58 0.16 9.71
C ILE A 66 -3.23 0.54 11.06
N TYR A 67 -4.45 1.09 11.02
CA TYR A 67 -5.17 1.46 12.23
C TYR A 67 -5.38 0.25 13.17
N LYS A 68 -5.85 -0.88 12.64
CA LYS A 68 -6.06 -2.10 13.44
C LYS A 68 -4.78 -2.58 14.12
N ARG A 69 -3.64 -2.53 13.42
CA ARG A 69 -2.35 -2.96 13.97
C ARG A 69 -1.85 -2.02 15.06
N ASN A 70 -2.01 -0.72 14.87
CA ASN A 70 -1.64 0.29 15.86
C ASN A 70 -2.55 0.20 17.09
N ASP A 71 -3.87 0.06 16.91
CA ASP A 71 -4.82 -0.09 18.01
C ASP A 71 -4.53 -1.38 18.81
N THR A 72 -4.29 -2.50 18.13
CA THR A 72 -3.88 -3.76 18.79
C THR A 72 -2.56 -3.61 19.57
N ALA A 73 -1.66 -2.70 19.18
CA ALA A 73 -0.44 -2.43 19.93
C ALA A 73 -0.70 -1.60 21.20
N ILE A 74 -1.71 -0.72 21.20
CA ILE A 74 -2.09 0.12 22.34
C ILE A 74 -2.73 -0.73 23.47
N TRP A 75 -3.55 -1.72 23.13
CA TRP A 75 -4.24 -2.58 24.10
C TRP A 75 -3.41 -3.77 24.63
N LYS A 76 -2.10 -3.82 24.34
CA LYS A 76 -1.19 -4.89 24.79
C LYS A 76 -0.42 -4.56 26.08
N ILE A 77 -0.85 -3.53 26.81
CA ILE A 77 -0.27 -3.11 28.10
C ILE A 77 -0.99 -3.80 29.25
#